data_AF-A0A317IC75-F1
#
_entry.id   AF-A0A317IC75-F1
#
_cell.length_a   1.000
_cell.length_b   1.000
_cell.length_c   1.000
_cell.angle_alpha   90.00
_cell.angle_beta   90.00
_cell.angle_gamma   90.00
#
_symmetry.space_group_name_H-M   'P 1'
#
loop_
_entity.id
_entity.type
_entity.pdbx_description
1 polymer ?
#
loop_
_entity_poly.entity_id
_entity_poly.type
_entity_poly.pdbx_seq_one_letter_code
_entity_poly.pdbx_strand_id
1 'polypeptide(L)' 'MNQLKKILGIVWMLLGPIAIYYLVKTAASEISKKPVIDTKVQWAVFIVIFIPIAIGMVIFGWYALKGEYNSLPQKSDDLK' A
#
# COMPACT_ATOMS: atom_id res chain seq x y z
N MET A 1 17.18 17.30 4.10
CA MET A 1 16.22 16.30 4.63
C MET A 1 15.22 15.81 3.57
N ASN A 2 15.65 15.58 2.32
CA ASN A 2 14.75 15.16 1.22
C ASN A 2 14.98 13.72 0.75
N GLN A 3 16.12 13.11 1.05
CA GLN A 3 16.43 11.76 0.59
C GLN A 3 15.65 10.68 1.36
N LEU A 4 15.54 10.79 2.69
CA LEU A 4 14.78 9.83 3.49
C LEU A 4 13.31 9.77 3.06
N LYS A 5 12.65 10.93 2.88
CA LYS A 5 11.26 11.01 2.42
C LYS A 5 11.07 10.41 1.02
N LYS A 6 12.00 10.66 0.10
CA LYS A 6 11.99 10.05 -1.24
C LYS A 6 12.19 8.54 -1.20
N ILE A 7 13.14 8.05 -0.41
CA ILE A 7 13.39 6.61 -0.23
C ILE A 7 12.15 5.93 0.35
N LEU A 8 11.54 6.51 1.39
CA LEU A 8 10.29 6.00 1.97
C LEU A 8 9.16 6.00 0.93
N GLY A 9 9.05 7.05 0.10
CA GLY A 9 8.09 7.10 -1.00
C GLY A 9 8.22 5.94 -1.99
N ILE A 10 9.45 5.63 -2.41
CA ILE A 10 9.75 4.48 -3.29
C ILE A 10 9.38 3.17 -2.59
N VAL A 11 9.74 3.03 -1.31
CA VAL A 11 9.42 1.84 -0.52
C VAL A 11 7.91 1.61 -0.48
N TRP A 12 7.10 2.63 -0.17
CA TRP A 12 5.64 2.54 -0.15
C TRP A 12 5.02 2.25 -1.53
N MET A 13 5.59 2.83 -2.58
CA MET A 13 5.17 2.59 -3.96
C MET A 13 5.38 1.14 -4.39
N LEU A 14 6.50 0.51 -3.99
CA LEU A 14 6.78 -0.88 -4.31
C LEU A 14 6.04 -1.85 -3.38
N LEU A 15 5.87 -1.49 -2.11
CA LEU A 15 5.16 -2.33 -1.12
C LEU A 15 3.72 -2.62 -1.52
N GLY A 16 3.00 -1.67 -2.13
CA GLY A 16 1.61 -1.87 -2.55
C GLY A 16 1.43 -3.02 -3.56
N PRO A 17 2.05 -2.95 -4.75
CA PRO A 17 1.99 -4.02 -5.75
C PRO A 17 2.52 -5.35 -5.22
N ILE A 18 3.62 -5.32 -4.44
CA ILE A 18 4.20 -6.53 -3.86
C ILE A 18 3.23 -7.19 -2.87
N ALA A 19 2.59 -6.41 -1.99
CA ALA A 19 1.61 -6.92 -1.03
C ALA A 19 0.40 -7.55 -1.75
N ILE A 20 -0.12 -6.91 -2.79
CA ILE A 20 -1.22 -7.46 -3.59
C ILE A 20 -0.82 -8.76 -4.28
N TYR A 21 0.37 -8.84 -4.85
CA TYR A 21 0.87 -10.07 -5.47
C TYR A 21 0.92 -11.23 -4.47
N TYR A 22 1.50 -11.02 -3.30
CA TYR A 22 1.55 -12.06 -2.26
C TYR A 22 0.18 -12.41 -1.71
N LEU A 23 -0.72 -11.44 -1.59
CA LEU A 23 -2.11 -11.66 -1.16
C LEU A 23 -2.83 -12.59 -2.14
N VAL A 24 -2.79 -12.28 -3.43
CA VAL A 24 -3.46 -13.09 -4.47
C VAL A 24 -2.84 -14.47 -4.59
N LYS A 25 -1.50 -14.57 -4.53
CA LYS A 25 -0.79 -15.86 -4.53
C LYS A 25 -1.22 -16.73 -3.34
N THR A 26 -1.31 -16.15 -2.15
CA THR A 26 -1.69 -16.88 -0.93
C THR A 26 -3.18 -17.25 -0.98
N ALA A 27 -4.04 -16.36 -1.45
CA ALA A 27 -5.45 -16.64 -1.70
C ALA A 27 -5.65 -17.86 -2.61
N ALA A 28 -4.97 -17.88 -3.76
CA ALA A 28 -5.06 -18.99 -4.70
C ALA A 28 -4.58 -20.32 -4.07
N SER A 29 -3.48 -20.30 -3.31
CA SER A 29 -2.95 -21.46 -2.61
C SER A 29 -3.93 -22.00 -1.55
N GLU A 30 -4.49 -21.13 -0.71
CA GLU A 30 -5.39 -21.54 0.36
C GLU A 30 -6.76 -21.98 -0.16
N ILE A 31 -7.30 -21.31 -1.18
CA ILE A 31 -8.54 -21.75 -1.86
C ILE A 31 -8.35 -23.12 -2.51
N SER A 32 -7.17 -23.40 -3.08
CA SER A 32 -6.87 -24.70 -3.68
C SER A 32 -6.76 -25.82 -2.64
N LYS A 33 -6.21 -25.52 -1.45
CA LYS A 33 -6.11 -26.49 -0.35
C LYS A 33 -7.46 -26.78 0.30
N LYS A 34 -8.32 -25.76 0.43
CA LYS A 34 -9.64 -25.86 1.06
C LYS A 34 -10.68 -25.13 0.20
N PRO A 35 -11.25 -25.79 -0.82
CA PRO A 35 -12.16 -25.15 -1.78
C PRO A 35 -13.59 -24.95 -1.24
N VAL A 36 -13.73 -24.74 0.08
CA VAL A 36 -15.01 -24.45 0.74
C VAL A 36 -15.40 -22.98 0.54
N ILE A 37 -16.70 -22.70 0.62
CA ILE A 37 -17.26 -21.36 0.41
C ILE A 37 -16.65 -20.35 1.40
N ASP A 38 -16.51 -20.74 2.67
CA ASP A 38 -15.97 -19.86 3.72
C ASP A 38 -14.57 -19.35 3.39
N THR A 39 -13.68 -20.23 2.88
CA THR A 39 -12.32 -19.86 2.48
C THR A 39 -12.33 -18.92 1.27
N LYS A 40 -13.21 -19.16 0.29
CA LYS A 40 -13.34 -18.27 -0.87
C LYS A 40 -13.82 -16.88 -0.46
N VAL A 41 -14.85 -16.81 0.40
CA VAL A 41 -15.39 -15.54 0.89
C VAL A 41 -14.36 -14.78 1.71
N GLN A 42 -13.65 -15.44 2.62
CA GLN A 42 -12.59 -14.81 3.43
C GLN A 42 -11.52 -14.15 2.55
N TRP A 43 -10.97 -14.88 1.58
CA TRP A 43 -9.93 -14.36 0.70
C TRP A 43 -10.43 -13.31 -0.29
N ALA A 44 -11.67 -13.43 -0.78
CA ALA A 44 -12.29 -12.41 -1.61
C ALA A 44 -12.43 -11.07 -0.86
N VAL A 45 -12.89 -11.10 0.39
CA VAL A 45 -13.00 -9.90 1.24
C VAL A 45 -11.63 -9.26 1.46
N PHE A 46 -10.59 -10.05 1.73
CA PHE A 46 -9.23 -9.51 1.87
C PHE A 46 -8.75 -8.83 0.58
N ILE A 47 -8.92 -9.46 -0.58
CA ILE A 47 -8.53 -8.83 -1.86
C ILE A 47 -9.26 -7.51 -2.07
N VAL A 48 -10.58 -7.47 -1.85
CA VAL A 48 -11.40 -6.27 -2.05
C VAL A 48 -10.97 -5.12 -1.12
N ILE A 49 -10.64 -5.39 0.14
CA ILE A 49 -10.21 -4.37 1.10
C ILE A 49 -8.76 -3.92 0.83
N PHE A 50 -7.87 -4.83 0.47
CA PHE A 50 -6.46 -4.50 0.29
C PHE A 50 -6.17 -3.75 -1.01
N ILE A 51 -6.98 -3.93 -2.07
CA ILE A 51 -6.81 -3.18 -3.33
C ILE A 51 -6.84 -1.66 -3.13
N PRO A 52 -7.88 -1.03 -2.53
CA PRO A 52 -7.90 0.42 -2.34
C PRO A 52 -6.80 0.89 -1.40
N ILE A 53 -6.40 0.09 -0.40
CA ILE A 53 -5.27 0.41 0.48
C ILE A 53 -3.96 0.43 -0.32
N ALA A 54 -3.72 -0.56 -1.17
CA ALA A 54 -2.54 -0.62 -2.03
C ALA A 54 -2.49 0.54 -3.02
N ILE A 55 -3.63 0.91 -3.60
CA ILE A 55 -3.74 2.12 -4.45
C ILE A 55 -3.34 3.37 -3.65
N GLY A 56 -3.86 3.51 -2.43
CA GLY A 56 -3.50 4.60 -1.53
C GLY A 56 -1.99 4.66 -1.23
N MET A 57 -1.36 3.51 -0.98
CA MET A 57 0.10 3.43 -0.76
C MET A 57 0.90 3.83 -1.99
N VAL A 58 0.47 3.44 -3.20
CA VAL A 58 1.13 3.82 -4.46
C VAL A 58 1.01 5.32 -4.71
N ILE A 59 -0.20 5.89 -4.52
CA ILE A 59 -0.44 7.34 -4.66
C ILE A 59 0.40 8.13 -3.66
N PHE A 60 0.43 7.68 -2.39
CA PHE A 60 1.28 8.26 -1.35
C PHE A 60 2.76 8.23 -1.74
N GLY A 61 3.26 7.07 -2.19
CA GLY A 61 4.62 6.91 -2.67
C GLY A 61 4.97 7.82 -3.86
N TRP A 62 4.02 8.01 -4.77
CA TRP A 62 4.17 8.92 -5.91
C TRP A 62 4.31 10.37 -5.45
N TYR A 63 3.41 10.86 -4.60
CA TYR A 63 3.51 12.24 -4.10
C TYR A 63 4.79 12.47 -3.28
N ALA A 64 5.27 11.45 -2.54
CA ALA A 64 6.57 11.48 -1.86
C ALA A 64 7.75 11.60 -2.82
N LEU A 65 7.69 10.93 -3.98
CA LEU A 65 8.70 11.05 -5.04
C LEU A 65 8.71 12.42 -5.72
N LYS A 66 7.53 12.97 -6.00
CA LYS A 66 7.37 14.34 -6.55
C LYS A 66 7.88 15.42 -5.61
N GLY A 67 8.05 15.10 -4.33
CA GLY A 67 8.60 16.01 -3.34
C GLY A 67 7.56 16.96 -2.75
N GLU A 68 6.27 16.68 -2.97
CA GLU A 68 5.13 17.42 -2.39
C GLU A 68 5.19 17.44 -0.85
N TYR A 69 5.80 16.42 -0.24
CA TYR A 69 5.99 16.33 1.23
C TYR A 69 7.22 17.08 1.75
N ASN A 70 7.98 17.78 0.90
CA ASN A 70 9.17 18.53 1.32
C ASN A 70 8.81 19.89 1.94
N SER A 71 7.71 20.51 1.52
CA SER A 71 7.27 21.84 1.96
C SER A 71 6.23 21.80 3.09
N LEU A 72 6.09 20.68 3.79
CA LEU A 72 5.16 20.60 4.92
C LEU A 72 5.72 21.41 6.12
N PRO A 73 4.91 22.29 6.72
CA PRO A 73 5.30 23.04 7.91
C PRO A 73 5.69 22.05 9.02
N GLN A 74 6.88 22.22 9.59
CA GLN A 74 7.41 21.31 10.59
C GLN A 74 7.03 21.73 12.01
N LYS A 75 6.66 23.00 12.19
CA LYS A 75 6.15 23.55 13.43
C LYS A 75 4.84 24.27 13.17
N SER A 76 3.99 24.34 14.20
CA SER A 76 2.76 25.14 14.18
C SER A 76 3.05 26.63 13.92
N ASP A 77 4.26 27.11 14.23
CA ASP A 77 4.70 28.48 13.91
C ASP A 77 4.96 28.71 12.42
N ASP A 78 5.13 27.65 11.63
CA ASP A 78 5.35 27.69 10.17
C ASP A 78 4.02 27.82 9.39
N LEU A 79 2.86 27.86 10.07
CA LEU A 79 1.53 27.96 9.46
C LEU A 79 1.08 29.41 9.17
N LYS A 80 1.97 30.40 9.28
CA LYS A 80 1.66 31.82 9.07
C LYS A 80 1.65 32.22 7.60
#